data_AF-A0AAV5NKZ8-F1
#
_entry.id   AF-A0AAV5NKZ8-F1
#
_cell.length_a   1.000
_cell.length_b   1.000
_cell.length_c   1.000
_cell.angle_alpha   90.00
_cell.angle_beta   90.00
_cell.angle_gamma   90.00
#
_symmetry.space_group_name_H-M   'P 1'
#
loop_
_entity.id
_entity.type
_entity.pdbx_description
1 polymer ?
#
loop_
_entity_poly.entity_id
_entity_poly.type
_entity_poly.pdbx_seq_one_letter_code
_entity_poly.pdbx_strand_id
1 'polypeptide(L)' 'MRCPTCEKHIGWDWLEDECIEPNEAFDCPHCDETLRYEVDEGTYLGAQHVTIEVVDD' A
#
# COMPACT_ATOMS: atom_id res chain seq x y z
N MET A 1 -4.70 -1.30 5.48
CA MET A 1 -4.88 -0.98 4.04
C MET A 1 -5.46 -2.22 3.35
N ARG A 2 -6.09 -2.17 2.17
CA ARG A 2 -6.66 -3.38 1.54
C ARG A 2 -6.11 -3.58 0.14
N CYS A 3 -5.70 -4.80 -0.18
CA CYS A 3 -5.35 -5.17 -1.54
C CYS A 3 -6.61 -5.08 -2.42
N PRO A 4 -6.61 -4.32 -3.52
CA PRO A 4 -7.75 -4.24 -4.43
C PRO A 4 -8.03 -5.55 -5.18
N THR A 5 -7.03 -6.43 -5.32
CA THR A 5 -7.17 -7.72 -6.04
C THR A 5 -7.77 -8.82 -5.16
N CYS A 6 -7.24 -9.03 -3.96
CA CYS A 6 -7.70 -10.10 -3.06
C CYS A 6 -8.60 -9.62 -1.92
N GLU A 7 -8.87 -8.31 -1.84
CA GLU A 7 -9.64 -7.63 -0.78
C GLU A 7 -9.12 -7.86 0.65
N LYS A 8 -7.99 -8.54 0.81
CA LYS A 8 -7.39 -8.81 2.12
C LYS A 8 -6.74 -7.57 2.69
N HIS A 9 -6.77 -7.49 4.01
CA HIS A 9 -6.19 -6.39 4.76
C HIS A 9 -4.67 -6.55 4.86
N ILE A 10 -3.94 -5.58 4.35
CA ILE A 10 -2.49 -5.42 4.53
C ILE A 10 -2.30 -4.53 5.76
N GLY A 11 -1.60 -5.06 6.77
CA GLY A 11 -1.27 -4.33 7.98
C GLY A 11 -0.17 -3.30 7.73
N TRP A 12 -0.20 -2.19 8.46
CA TRP A 12 0.88 -1.20 8.45
C TRP A 12 2.17 -1.77 9.03
N ASP A 13 2.04 -2.58 10.08
CA ASP A 13 3.17 -3.25 10.72
C ASP A 13 3.99 -4.06 9.69
N TRP A 14 3.32 -4.69 8.73
CA TRP A 14 3.99 -5.47 7.68
C TRP A 14 4.75 -4.59 6.67
N LEU A 15 4.18 -3.45 6.26
CA LEU A 15 4.88 -2.50 5.39
C LEU A 15 6.11 -1.90 6.09
N GLU A 16 5.99 -1.60 7.38
CA GLU A 16 7.10 -1.10 8.20
C GLU A 16 8.19 -2.16 8.37
N ASP A 17 7.82 -3.42 8.63
CA ASP A 17 8.75 -4.55 8.74
C ASP A 17 9.50 -4.81 7.42
N GLU A 18 8.80 -4.74 6.28
CA GLU A 18 9.41 -4.88 4.95
C GLU A 18 10.11 -3.59 4.46
N CYS A 19 10.02 -2.49 5.22
CA CYS A 19 10.61 -1.19 4.88
C CYS A 19 10.21 -0.68 3.48
N ILE A 20 8.98 -0.96 3.06
CA ILE A 20 8.48 -0.57 1.73
C ILE A 20 8.20 0.93 1.75
N GLU A 21 8.78 1.70 0.84
CA GLU A 21 8.57 3.14 0.74
C GLU A 21 7.28 3.50 -0.04
N PRO A 22 6.70 4.71 0.17
CA PRO A 22 5.66 5.21 -0.71
C PRO A 22 6.17 5.28 -2.16
N ASN A 23 5.34 4.87 -3.12
CA ASN A 23 5.67 4.66 -4.53
C ASN A 23 6.57 3.45 -4.84
N GLU A 24 6.93 2.65 -3.84
CA GLU A 24 7.64 1.40 -4.08
C GLU A 24 6.67 0.29 -4.51
N ALA A 25 7.08 -0.51 -5.50
CA ALA A 25 6.34 -1.68 -5.92
C ALA A 25 6.63 -2.83 -4.96
N PHE A 26 5.59 -3.43 -4.41
CA PHE A 26 5.70 -4.53 -3.46
C PHE A 26 4.66 -5.61 -3.78
N ASP A 27 4.98 -6.85 -3.46
CA ASP A 27 4.07 -7.97 -3.73
C ASP A 27 3.17 -8.22 -2.53
N CYS A 28 1.87 -8.41 -2.79
CA CYS A 28 0.92 -8.69 -1.73
C CYS A 28 1.21 -10.07 -1.10
N PRO A 29 1.35 -10.20 0.23
CA PRO A 29 1.71 -11.46 0.89
C PRO A 29 0.61 -12.54 0.84
N HIS A 30 -0.47 -12.29 0.12
CA HIS A 30 -1.64 -13.16 0.04
C HIS A 30 -2.00 -13.62 -1.36
N CYS A 31 -1.66 -12.84 -2.38
CA CYS A 31 -1.98 -13.12 -3.77
C CYS A 31 -0.78 -12.90 -4.70
N ASP A 32 0.37 -12.49 -4.16
CA ASP A 32 1.60 -12.19 -4.90
C ASP A 32 1.36 -11.20 -6.05
N GLU A 33 0.37 -10.31 -5.88
CA GLU A 33 0.07 -9.25 -6.82
C GLU A 33 0.99 -8.06 -6.56
N THR A 34 1.58 -7.50 -7.61
CA THR A 34 2.44 -6.33 -7.49
C THR A 34 1.59 -5.08 -7.32
N LEU A 35 1.70 -4.48 -6.14
CA LEU A 35 0.96 -3.30 -5.72
C LEU A 35 1.93 -2.16 -5.48
N ARG A 36 1.39 -0.94 -5.51
CA ARG A 36 2.11 0.25 -5.09
C ARG A 36 1.19 1.08 -4.21
N TYR A 37 1.74 1.62 -3.13
CA TYR A 37 0.97 2.51 -2.26
C TYR A 37 1.54 3.92 -2.31
N GLU A 38 0.66 4.91 -2.35
CA GLU A 38 1.01 6.31 -2.28
C GLU A 38 0.49 6.91 -0.97
N VAL A 39 1.34 7.69 -0.32
CA VAL A 39 0.99 8.41 0.91
C VAL A 39 0.82 9.88 0.53
N ASP A 40 -0.43 10.33 0.47
CA ASP A 40 -0.74 11.74 0.31
C ASP A 40 -0.66 12.43 1.69
N GLU A 41 0.48 13.09 1.96
CA GLU A 41 0.67 13.99 3.10
C GLU A 41 -0.06 15.36 2.91
N GLY A 42 -1.05 15.40 2.02
CA GLY A 42 -1.57 16.63 1.41
C GLY A 42 -2.87 17.21 1.97
N THR A 43 -3.29 16.89 3.21
CA THR A 43 -4.52 17.50 3.77
C THR A 43 -4.27 18.36 5.00
N TYR A 44 -4.95 19.52 5.02
CA TYR A 44 -4.85 20.68 5.91
C TYR A 44 -5.03 20.40 7.43
N LEU A 45 -5.04 19.14 7.86
CA LEU A 45 -5.30 18.68 9.24
C LEU A 45 -4.43 17.48 9.69
N GLY A 46 -3.42 17.05 8.92
CA GLY A 46 -2.49 15.99 9.35
C GLY A 46 -3.02 14.55 9.24
N ALA A 47 -4.07 14.33 8.44
CA ALA A 47 -4.54 12.98 8.11
C ALA A 47 -3.73 12.43 6.93
N GLN A 48 -2.91 11.42 7.19
CA GLN A 48 -2.22 10.64 6.16
C GLN A 48 -3.25 9.78 5.42
N HIS A 49 -3.48 10.06 4.14
CA HIS A 49 -4.30 9.21 3.28
C HIS A 49 -3.38 8.29 2.49
N VAL A 50 -3.68 6.99 2.54
CA VAL A 50 -2.90 5.99 1.84
C VAL A 50 -3.76 5.28 0.84
N THR A 51 -3.40 5.46 -0.42
CA THR A 51 -4.07 4.91 -1.58
C THR A 51 -3.22 3.76 -2.12
N ILE A 52 -3.84 2.62 -2.41
CA ILE A 52 -3.16 1.47 -3.04
C ILE A 52 -3.62 1.38 -4.49
N GLU A 53 -2.68 1.31 -5.40
CA GLU A 53 -2.87 1.06 -6.82
C GLU A 53 -2.30 -0.33 -7.19
N VAL A 54 -2.92 -0.99 -8.17
CA VAL A 54 -2.36 -2.21 -8.79
C VAL A 54 -1.46 -1.79 -9.93
N VAL A 55 -0.26 -2.36 -9.99
CA VAL A 55 0.66 -2.18 -11.12
C VAL A 55 0.52 -3.40 -12.03
N ASP A 56 -0.53 -3.41 -12.85
CA ASP A 56 -0.66 -4.35 -13.98
C ASP A 56 0.02 -3.73 -15.22
N ASP A 57 0.95 -4.46 -15.85
CA ASP A 57 1.63 -4.07 -17.11
C ASP A 57 0.74 -4.29 -18.35
#